data_AF-A0A235IWG2-F1
#
_entry.id   AF-A0A235IWG2-F1
#
_cell.length_a   1.000
_cell.length_b   1.000
_cell.length_c   1.000
_cell.angle_alpha   90.00
_cell.angle_beta   90.00
_cell.angle_gamma   90.00
#
_symmetry.space_group_name_H-M   'P 1'
#
loop_
_entity.id
_entity.type
_entity.pdbx_description
1 polymer ?
#
loop_
_entity_poly.entity_id
_entity_poly.type
_entity_poly.pdbx_seq_one_letter_code
_entity_poly.pdbx_strand_id
1 'polypeptide(L)'
;MTNSKIRKILQHTYQLGRAVSTLFILTTFVSPVTAQSLSPDKPAPLHSGVNSSVADSFVGPHFYYFLAGPGKVDIHIKFTSMGLLGNANTATIGIDLYDERQTWKIHKDLTSNGTTAQLTFPGDLKQKTKVIMRIQPPPSGLIRTGGNYEVQLLGAVEYDSNTASGQQDQIVKTYQIMSCIQDVYECGVAKFYPDGTLKISDGHTGTWKLFDSEANIYVLNISGHNLSVKLMPGRGLVEPNNVNSILFQEVR
;
A
#
# COMPACT_ATOMS: atom_id res chain seq x y z
N MET A 1 -60.70 47.94 2.16
CA MET A 1 -61.78 47.44 1.27
C MET A 1 -61.15 47.11 -0.07
N THR A 2 -60.80 45.87 -0.39
CA THR A 2 -61.62 44.73 -0.87
C THR A 2 -61.32 44.51 -2.36
N ASN A 3 -60.69 43.38 -2.66
CA ASN A 3 -60.86 42.54 -3.86
C ASN A 3 -60.75 43.18 -5.25
N SER A 4 -59.72 42.81 -6.01
CA SER A 4 -59.70 41.55 -6.79
C SER A 4 -60.63 41.61 -7.99
N LYS A 5 -60.02 41.51 -9.18
CA LYS A 5 -60.38 40.63 -10.30
C LYS A 5 -60.07 41.32 -11.64
N ILE A 6 -59.55 40.66 -12.68
CA ILE A 6 -58.92 39.36 -12.91
C ILE A 6 -58.75 39.32 -14.45
N ARG A 7 -57.66 38.69 -14.91
CA ARG A 7 -57.52 37.92 -16.17
C ARG A 7 -57.24 38.61 -17.52
N LYS A 8 -56.26 37.96 -18.17
CA LYS A 8 -55.88 37.88 -19.60
C LYS A 8 -55.01 39.06 -20.01
N ILE A 9 -53.74 38.89 -20.37
CA ILE A 9 -53.16 38.01 -21.42
C ILE A 9 -51.69 37.77 -20.97
N LEU A 10 -51.19 36.58 -20.62
CA LEU A 10 -50.94 35.36 -21.41
C LEU A 10 -50.16 35.61 -22.70
N GLN A 11 -48.85 35.88 -22.59
CA GLN A 11 -47.76 35.38 -23.45
C GLN A 11 -46.49 36.21 -23.25
N HIS A 12 -45.58 35.75 -22.40
CA HIS A 12 -44.19 35.49 -22.84
C HIS A 12 -43.38 34.84 -21.72
N THR A 13 -43.09 33.56 -21.94
CA THR A 13 -41.81 32.90 -21.66
C THR A 13 -41.28 32.92 -20.23
N TYR A 14 -41.64 31.83 -19.53
CA TYR A 14 -40.87 31.18 -18.47
C TYR A 14 -39.36 31.21 -18.77
N GLN A 15 -38.58 31.87 -17.93
CA GLN A 15 -37.14 31.69 -17.87
C GLN A 15 -36.65 31.75 -16.41
N LEU A 16 -35.74 30.83 -16.12
CA LEU A 16 -34.93 30.66 -14.92
C LEU A 16 -35.64 30.12 -13.67
N GLY A 17 -35.81 28.80 -13.70
CA GLY A 17 -35.75 27.98 -12.50
C GLY A 17 -34.33 27.93 -11.92
N ARG A 18 -34.30 27.86 -10.59
CA ARG A 18 -33.42 27.02 -9.75
C ARG A 18 -31.91 27.04 -10.05
N ALA A 19 -31.16 27.62 -9.12
CA ALA A 19 -29.82 27.16 -8.76
C ALA A 19 -29.67 27.18 -7.24
N VAL A 20 -30.21 26.17 -6.56
CA VAL A 20 -29.76 25.78 -5.22
C VAL A 20 -28.60 24.82 -5.46
N SER A 21 -27.38 25.35 -5.45
CA SER A 21 -26.17 24.54 -5.56
C SER A 21 -25.85 23.94 -4.19
N THR A 22 -26.31 22.72 -3.97
CA THR A 22 -25.89 21.88 -2.84
C THR A 22 -24.44 21.49 -3.06
N LEU A 23 -23.55 22.05 -2.23
CA LEU A 23 -22.13 21.72 -2.20
C LEU A 23 -21.95 20.30 -1.67
N PHE A 24 -21.85 19.32 -2.58
CA PHE A 24 -21.44 17.95 -2.26
C PHE A 24 -19.92 17.98 -2.01
N ILE A 25 -19.52 18.05 -0.74
CA ILE A 25 -18.13 17.79 -0.34
C ILE A 25 -17.92 16.28 -0.47
N LEU A 26 -17.35 15.87 -1.61
CA LEU A 26 -16.86 14.53 -1.83
C LEU A 26 -15.59 14.36 -0.98
N THR A 27 -15.73 13.98 0.29
CA THR A 27 -14.59 13.52 1.09
C THR A 27 -14.14 12.17 0.54
N THR A 28 -13.23 12.20 -0.44
CA THR A 28 -12.47 11.01 -0.81
C THR A 28 -11.67 10.59 0.41
N PHE A 29 -12.04 9.46 1.01
CA PHE A 29 -11.20 8.77 1.97
C PHE A 29 -9.95 8.32 1.21
N VAL A 30 -8.88 9.12 1.29
CA VAL A 30 -7.55 8.68 0.90
C VAL A 30 -7.12 7.72 1.99
N SER A 31 -7.26 6.42 1.74
CA SER A 31 -6.68 5.40 2.63
C SER A 31 -5.17 5.63 2.70
N PRO A 32 -4.59 5.91 3.88
CA PRO A 32 -3.14 5.99 4.01
C PRO A 32 -2.57 4.59 3.79
N VAL A 33 -1.90 4.38 2.66
CA VAL A 33 -1.23 3.11 2.35
C VAL A 33 0.02 3.03 3.22
N THR A 34 -0.04 2.40 4.39
CA THR A 34 1.15 2.26 5.26
C THR A 34 2.19 1.36 4.59
N ALA A 35 3.43 1.88 4.51
CA ALA A 35 4.55 1.22 3.85
C ALA A 35 4.92 -0.06 4.59
N GLN A 36 4.98 -1.20 3.93
CA GLN A 36 5.58 -2.40 4.53
C GLN A 36 7.02 -2.10 4.99
N SER A 37 7.39 -2.51 6.20
CA SER A 37 8.75 -2.35 6.71
C SER A 37 9.54 -3.65 6.56
N LEU A 38 10.80 -3.56 6.16
CA LEU A 38 11.75 -4.68 6.18
C LEU A 38 12.66 -4.67 7.43
N SER A 39 12.48 -3.67 8.30
CA SER A 39 13.30 -3.49 9.50
C SER A 39 12.56 -4.00 10.74
N PRO A 40 13.16 -4.90 11.53
CA PRO A 40 12.58 -5.35 12.79
C PRO A 40 12.44 -4.22 13.82
N ASP A 41 13.36 -3.26 13.80
CA ASP A 41 13.41 -2.16 14.79
C ASP A 41 12.43 -1.03 14.48
N LYS A 42 11.94 -0.97 13.23
CA LYS A 42 11.00 0.05 12.76
C LYS A 42 9.84 -0.60 12.03
N PRO A 43 9.00 -1.41 12.72
CA PRO A 43 7.85 -2.05 12.09
C PRO A 43 6.85 -0.99 11.62
N ALA A 44 6.11 -1.29 10.55
CA ALA A 44 5.11 -0.39 10.00
C ALA A 44 3.77 -0.51 10.75
N PRO A 45 3.07 0.59 11.04
CA PRO A 45 1.73 0.49 11.62
C PRO A 45 0.76 -0.13 10.61
N LEU A 46 -0.07 -1.07 11.05
CA LEU A 46 -1.25 -1.47 10.28
C LEU A 46 -2.31 -0.37 10.37
N HIS A 47 -3.15 -0.28 9.34
CA HIS A 47 -4.29 0.61 9.31
C HIS A 47 -5.61 -0.17 9.39
N SER A 48 -6.71 0.56 9.62
CA SER A 48 -8.05 -0.04 9.60
C SER A 48 -8.39 -0.61 8.22
N GLY A 49 -9.05 -1.76 8.19
CA GLY A 49 -9.41 -2.44 6.95
C GLY A 49 -8.38 -3.47 6.52
N VAL A 50 -8.27 -3.69 5.21
CA VAL A 50 -7.38 -4.72 4.63
C VAL A 50 -6.02 -4.08 4.31
N ASN A 51 -4.95 -4.65 4.88
CA ASN A 51 -3.57 -4.27 4.62
C ASN A 51 -2.98 -5.32 3.66
N SER A 52 -2.65 -4.92 2.43
CA SER A 52 -2.20 -5.86 1.38
C SER A 52 -0.75 -5.62 0.97
N SER A 53 -0.01 -6.69 0.68
CA SER A 53 1.39 -6.62 0.24
C SER A 53 1.80 -7.92 -0.47
N VAL A 54 3.04 -8.01 -0.93
CA VAL A 54 3.60 -9.14 -1.67
C VAL A 54 4.79 -9.71 -0.91
N ALA A 55 4.67 -10.96 -0.45
CA ALA A 55 5.80 -11.71 0.07
C ALA A 55 6.68 -12.20 -1.09
N ASP A 56 7.99 -12.01 -0.97
CA ASP A 56 8.96 -12.36 -2.01
C ASP A 56 10.22 -12.93 -1.36
N SER A 57 10.61 -14.13 -1.78
CA SER A 57 11.74 -14.86 -1.23
C SER A 57 13.09 -14.16 -1.40
N PHE A 58 13.19 -13.14 -2.28
CA PHE A 58 14.42 -12.36 -2.48
C PHE A 58 14.43 -11.01 -1.75
N VAL A 59 13.30 -10.60 -1.16
CA VAL A 59 13.15 -9.30 -0.51
C VAL A 59 13.45 -9.39 0.99
N GLY A 60 12.94 -10.41 1.66
CA GLY A 60 13.08 -10.61 3.10
C GLY A 60 11.77 -10.42 3.88
N PRO A 61 11.80 -10.57 5.22
CA PRO A 61 10.62 -10.51 6.07
C PRO A 61 10.03 -9.11 6.17
N HIS A 62 8.70 -9.04 6.24
CA HIS A 62 7.96 -7.80 6.47
C HIS A 62 7.57 -7.68 7.94
N PHE A 63 7.68 -6.48 8.51
CA PHE A 63 7.45 -6.19 9.91
C PHE A 63 6.35 -5.14 10.06
N TYR A 64 5.36 -5.47 10.87
CA TYR A 64 4.22 -4.62 11.15
C TYR A 64 3.96 -4.55 12.65
N TYR A 65 3.23 -3.53 13.10
CA TYR A 65 2.70 -3.49 14.46
C TYR A 65 1.29 -2.92 14.51
N PHE A 66 0.59 -3.23 15.60
CA PHE A 66 -0.70 -2.67 15.96
C PHE A 66 -0.86 -2.72 17.48
N LEU A 67 -1.78 -1.90 18.02
CA LEU A 67 -2.14 -1.94 19.43
C LEU A 67 -3.41 -2.78 19.59
N ALA A 68 -3.44 -3.65 20.60
CA ALA A 68 -4.51 -4.61 20.78
C ALA A 68 -4.89 -4.77 22.25
N GLY A 69 -6.19 -4.91 22.53
CA GLY A 69 -6.75 -5.13 23.86
C GLY A 69 -7.02 -3.86 24.69
N PRO A 70 -7.66 -4.01 25.86
CA PRO A 70 -8.24 -5.25 26.41
C PRO A 70 -9.45 -5.77 25.61
N GLY A 71 -9.58 -7.09 25.47
CA GLY A 71 -10.73 -7.75 24.84
C GLY A 71 -10.37 -8.71 23.70
N LYS A 72 -11.40 -9.16 22.97
CA LYS A 72 -11.28 -10.07 21.84
C LYS A 72 -10.63 -9.39 20.64
N VAL A 73 -9.68 -10.08 20.02
CA VAL A 73 -8.99 -9.63 18.81
C VAL A 73 -8.85 -10.82 17.87
N ASP A 74 -9.21 -10.63 16.61
CA ASP A 74 -9.01 -11.64 15.56
C ASP A 74 -8.11 -11.06 14.46
N ILE A 75 -7.06 -11.80 14.12
CA ILE A 75 -6.12 -11.45 13.05
C ILE A 75 -6.36 -12.43 11.91
N HIS A 76 -6.91 -11.93 10.80
CA HIS A 76 -7.18 -12.71 9.60
C HIS A 76 -6.08 -12.44 8.58
N ILE A 77 -5.47 -13.51 8.09
CA ILE A 77 -4.42 -13.45 7.08
C ILE A 77 -4.85 -14.30 5.90
N LYS A 78 -4.73 -13.74 4.70
CA LYS A 78 -4.88 -14.49 3.45
C LYS A 78 -3.57 -14.49 2.70
N PHE A 79 -3.29 -15.58 1.99
CA PHE A 79 -2.12 -15.69 1.15
C PHE A 79 -2.45 -16.44 -0.15
N THR A 80 -2.05 -15.86 -1.27
CA THR A 80 -2.20 -16.44 -2.60
C THR A 80 -0.83 -16.47 -3.25
N SER A 81 -0.27 -17.66 -3.43
CA SER A 81 1.03 -17.83 -4.06
C SER A 81 0.99 -17.41 -5.53
N MET A 82 2.09 -16.83 -6.00
CA MET A 82 2.27 -16.50 -7.41
C MET A 82 2.61 -17.76 -8.20
N GLY A 83 1.95 -17.95 -9.34
CA GLY A 83 2.31 -18.99 -10.29
C GLY A 83 3.64 -18.70 -10.98
N LEU A 84 4.28 -19.76 -11.48
CA LEU A 84 5.49 -19.68 -12.30
C LEU A 84 5.17 -20.23 -13.70
N LEU A 85 5.41 -19.43 -14.74
CA LEU A 85 5.16 -19.80 -16.14
C LEU A 85 3.73 -20.30 -16.42
N GLY A 86 2.73 -19.68 -15.76
CA GLY A 86 1.31 -20.04 -15.94
C GLY A 86 0.84 -21.22 -15.11
N ASN A 87 1.73 -21.90 -14.37
CA ASN A 87 1.35 -22.99 -13.46
C ASN A 87 1.23 -22.48 -12.03
N ALA A 88 0.22 -22.98 -11.32
CA ALA A 88 0.10 -22.78 -9.88
C ALA A 88 1.37 -23.32 -9.19
N ASN A 89 1.99 -22.50 -8.35
CA ASN A 89 3.18 -22.88 -7.60
C ASN A 89 2.85 -22.89 -6.11
N THR A 90 3.31 -23.91 -5.39
CA THR A 90 3.15 -23.95 -3.94
C THR A 90 4.17 -23.02 -3.28
N ALA A 91 3.70 -22.16 -2.39
CA ALA A 91 4.55 -21.35 -1.54
C ALA A 91 4.01 -21.34 -0.11
N THR A 92 4.92 -21.21 0.85
CA THR A 92 4.61 -21.11 2.27
C THR A 92 5.20 -19.83 2.82
N ILE A 93 4.38 -19.02 3.49
CA ILE A 93 4.85 -17.90 4.29
C ILE A 93 4.80 -18.27 5.78
N GLY A 94 5.74 -17.77 6.56
CA GLY A 94 5.73 -17.88 8.01
C GLY A 94 5.15 -16.61 8.64
N ILE A 95 4.31 -16.75 9.65
CA ILE A 95 3.74 -15.62 10.38
C ILE A 95 4.16 -15.75 11.83
N ASP A 96 4.90 -14.76 12.34
CA ASP A 96 5.11 -14.59 13.77
C ASP A 96 4.29 -13.44 14.34
N LEU A 97 3.81 -13.65 15.55
CA LEU A 97 3.25 -12.61 16.42
C LEU A 97 4.04 -12.61 17.73
N TYR A 98 4.44 -11.44 18.20
CA TYR A 98 5.18 -11.28 19.46
C TYR A 98 4.96 -9.87 20.03
N ASP A 99 5.31 -9.66 21.30
CA ASP A 99 5.38 -8.33 21.90
C ASP A 99 6.76 -7.69 21.75
N GLU A 100 6.86 -6.39 22.01
CA GLU A 100 8.13 -5.63 21.89
C GLU A 100 9.28 -6.21 22.73
N ARG A 101 8.94 -6.85 23.86
CA ARG A 101 9.91 -7.45 24.78
C ARG A 101 10.18 -8.93 24.49
N GLN A 102 9.52 -9.50 23.48
CA GLN A 102 9.55 -10.93 23.16
C GLN A 102 9.26 -11.84 24.36
N THR A 103 8.42 -11.38 25.29
CA THR A 103 7.95 -12.19 26.42
C THR A 103 7.05 -13.34 25.95
N TRP A 104 6.42 -13.18 24.80
CA TRP A 104 5.73 -14.25 24.10
C TRP A 104 5.96 -14.16 22.61
N LYS A 105 5.91 -15.33 21.95
CA LYS A 105 5.99 -15.46 20.50
C LYS A 105 5.13 -16.63 20.04
N ILE A 106 4.37 -16.41 18.99
CA ILE A 106 3.60 -17.44 18.29
C ILE A 106 4.11 -17.47 16.85
N HIS A 107 4.26 -18.66 16.29
CA HIS A 107 4.63 -18.89 14.90
C HIS A 107 3.60 -19.82 14.25
N LYS A 108 3.18 -19.50 13.02
CA LYS A 108 2.39 -20.40 12.17
C LYS A 108 2.77 -20.24 10.71
N ASP A 109 2.77 -21.34 9.99
CA ASP A 109 2.94 -21.36 8.54
C ASP A 109 1.58 -21.27 7.83
N LEU A 110 1.57 -20.60 6.68
CA LEU A 110 0.44 -20.53 5.77
C LEU A 110 0.89 -20.89 4.35
N THR A 111 0.42 -22.05 3.88
CA THR A 111 0.77 -22.59 2.56
C THR A 111 -0.36 -22.37 1.56
N SER A 112 -0.03 -21.83 0.39
CA SER A 112 -0.92 -21.67 -0.75
C SER A 112 -0.39 -22.49 -1.94
N ASN A 113 -1.30 -23.17 -2.64
CA ASN A 113 -1.01 -23.96 -3.85
C ASN A 113 -1.50 -23.24 -5.12
N GLY A 114 -1.41 -21.91 -5.16
CA GLY A 114 -1.93 -21.05 -6.22
C GLY A 114 -3.36 -20.55 -5.99
N THR A 115 -4.06 -21.10 -5.00
CA THR A 115 -5.36 -20.61 -4.52
C THR A 115 -5.21 -19.92 -3.17
N THR A 116 -6.12 -18.99 -2.85
CA THR A 116 -6.06 -18.24 -1.59
C THR A 116 -6.20 -19.18 -0.39
N ALA A 117 -5.15 -19.26 0.42
CA ALA A 117 -5.14 -19.88 1.73
C ALA A 117 -5.45 -18.83 2.80
N GLN A 118 -6.01 -19.26 3.93
CA GLN A 118 -6.40 -18.37 5.02
C GLN A 118 -5.95 -18.91 6.37
N LEU A 119 -5.62 -17.99 7.28
CA LEU A 119 -5.25 -18.28 8.65
C LEU A 119 -5.87 -17.23 9.59
N THR A 120 -6.39 -17.68 10.73
CA THR A 120 -6.88 -16.80 11.78
C THR A 120 -6.09 -17.01 13.08
N PHE A 121 -5.73 -15.92 13.74
CA PHE A 121 -5.24 -15.92 15.11
C PHE A 121 -6.30 -15.28 16.01
N PRO A 122 -7.11 -16.09 16.70
CA PRO A 122 -8.00 -15.57 17.72
C PRO A 122 -7.20 -15.25 18.99
N GLY A 123 -7.53 -14.13 19.62
CA GLY A 123 -6.89 -13.63 20.82
C GLY A 123 -7.88 -13.03 21.79
N ASP A 124 -7.54 -13.10 23.07
CA ASP A 124 -8.24 -12.39 24.14
C ASP A 124 -7.20 -11.76 25.05
N LEU A 125 -7.00 -10.46 24.89
CA LEU A 125 -5.93 -9.73 25.56
C LEU A 125 -6.46 -9.11 26.84
N LYS A 126 -5.79 -9.39 27.96
CA LYS A 126 -6.16 -8.84 29.27
C LYS A 126 -5.77 -7.37 29.44
N GLN A 127 -4.79 -6.92 28.68
CA GLN A 127 -4.25 -5.57 28.74
C GLN A 127 -3.88 -5.09 27.35
N LYS A 128 -3.86 -3.77 27.18
CA LYS A 128 -3.39 -3.14 25.96
C LYS A 128 -1.94 -3.56 25.69
N THR A 129 -1.71 -4.14 24.52
CA THR A 129 -0.45 -4.74 24.12
C THR A 129 -0.08 -4.26 22.73
N LYS A 130 1.16 -3.82 22.54
CA LYS A 130 1.71 -3.60 21.21
C LYS A 130 2.17 -4.94 20.65
N VAL A 131 1.47 -5.40 19.61
CA VAL A 131 1.77 -6.64 18.92
C VAL A 131 2.60 -6.32 17.69
N ILE A 132 3.73 -6.99 17.56
CA ILE A 132 4.56 -6.99 16.36
C ILE A 132 4.25 -8.25 15.57
N MET A 133 4.01 -8.07 14.27
CA MET A 133 3.76 -9.15 13.32
C MET A 133 4.92 -9.21 12.31
N ARG A 134 5.46 -10.40 12.11
CA ARG A 134 6.50 -10.66 11.10
C ARG A 134 5.97 -11.63 10.05
N ILE A 135 5.88 -11.20 8.80
CA ILE A 135 5.58 -12.08 7.66
C ILE A 135 6.91 -12.49 7.04
N GLN A 136 7.32 -13.75 7.22
CA GLN A 136 8.44 -14.34 6.51
C GLN A 136 8.01 -14.75 5.11
N PRO A 137 8.72 -14.34 4.06
CA PRO A 137 8.50 -14.90 2.74
C PRO A 137 8.91 -16.38 2.71
N PRO A 138 8.57 -17.10 1.63
CA PRO A 138 9.07 -18.45 1.42
C PRO A 138 10.61 -18.46 1.47
N PRO A 139 11.22 -19.59 1.90
CA PRO A 139 12.67 -19.72 1.90
C PRO A 139 13.25 -19.38 0.53
N SER A 140 14.33 -18.59 0.52
CA SER A 140 15.04 -18.24 -0.72
C SER A 140 15.61 -19.50 -1.37
N GLY A 141 15.19 -19.79 -2.60
CA GLY A 141 15.75 -20.85 -3.45
C GLY A 141 16.35 -20.27 -4.74
N LEU A 142 16.81 -21.15 -5.65
CA LEU A 142 17.28 -20.72 -6.99
C LEU A 142 16.16 -20.07 -7.82
N ILE A 143 14.91 -20.40 -7.50
CA ILE A 143 13.72 -19.84 -8.13
C ILE A 143 13.07 -18.84 -7.16
N ARG A 144 12.70 -17.68 -7.70
CA ARG A 144 11.92 -16.68 -6.97
C ARG A 144 10.52 -17.23 -6.69
N THR A 145 10.10 -17.14 -5.44
CA THR A 145 8.80 -17.63 -4.95
C THR A 145 8.19 -16.59 -4.04
N GLY A 146 6.86 -16.60 -3.93
CA GLY A 146 6.16 -15.54 -3.24
C GLY A 146 4.67 -15.56 -3.49
N GLY A 147 4.01 -14.48 -3.13
CA GLY A 147 2.57 -14.36 -3.25
C GLY A 147 2.04 -13.07 -2.67
N ASN A 148 0.80 -12.74 -3.04
CA ASN A 148 0.08 -11.65 -2.41
C ASN A 148 -0.43 -12.14 -1.06
N TYR A 149 -0.32 -11.30 -0.02
CA TYR A 149 -1.00 -11.53 1.24
C TYR A 149 -1.82 -10.32 1.66
N GLU A 150 -2.85 -10.61 2.45
CA GLU A 150 -3.75 -9.62 3.04
C GLU A 150 -3.80 -9.85 4.54
N VAL A 151 -3.80 -8.77 5.33
CA VAL A 151 -4.00 -8.82 6.77
C VAL A 151 -5.18 -7.92 7.14
N GLN A 152 -6.09 -8.47 7.92
CA GLN A 152 -7.23 -7.73 8.48
C GLN A 152 -7.32 -8.00 9.97
N LEU A 153 -7.41 -6.92 10.74
CA LEU A 153 -7.55 -6.97 12.20
C LEU A 153 -9.01 -6.63 12.58
N LEU A 154 -9.59 -7.42 13.48
CA LEU A 154 -10.95 -7.24 13.97
C LEU A 154 -10.97 -7.24 15.51
N GLY A 155 -11.98 -6.59 16.09
CA GLY A 155 -12.19 -6.54 17.54
C GLY A 155 -11.49 -5.36 18.22
N ALA A 156 -10.96 -5.59 19.43
CA ALA A 156 -10.33 -4.59 20.29
C ALA A 156 -8.94 -4.19 19.79
N VAL A 157 -8.89 -3.50 18.65
CA VAL A 157 -7.66 -3.06 17.98
C VAL A 157 -7.67 -1.56 17.84
N GLU A 158 -6.55 -0.94 18.17
CA GLU A 158 -6.28 0.47 17.95
C GLU A 158 -5.18 0.64 16.91
N TYR A 159 -5.45 1.53 15.97
CA TYR A 159 -4.51 1.91 14.91
C TYR A 159 -3.82 3.21 15.33
N ASP A 160 -2.54 3.36 15.00
CA ASP A 160 -1.81 4.59 15.31
C ASP A 160 -2.45 5.76 14.55
N SER A 161 -3.05 6.71 15.28
CA SER A 161 -3.76 7.86 14.74
C SER A 161 -2.85 8.83 13.97
N ASN A 162 -1.52 8.71 14.11
CA ASN A 162 -0.55 9.46 13.30
C ASN A 162 -0.42 8.95 11.86
N THR A 163 -1.12 7.87 11.50
CA THR A 163 -1.20 7.41 10.09
C THR A 163 -2.20 8.18 9.25
N ALA A 164 -3.01 9.09 9.83
CA ALA A 164 -4.02 9.84 9.09
C ALA A 164 -3.60 11.24 8.61
N SER A 165 -2.42 11.75 8.96
CA SER A 165 -1.94 13.06 8.48
C SER A 165 -0.43 13.21 8.65
N GLY A 166 0.31 13.16 7.55
CA GLY A 166 1.77 13.35 7.52
C GLY A 166 2.58 12.12 7.09
N GLN A 167 1.93 11.10 6.55
CA GLN A 167 2.62 9.91 6.06
C GLN A 167 3.41 10.24 4.78
N GLN A 168 4.72 10.08 4.85
CA GLN A 168 5.60 10.14 3.69
C GLN A 168 5.20 9.02 2.70
N ASP A 169 4.96 9.40 1.45
CA ASP A 169 4.57 8.48 0.38
C ASP A 169 5.62 7.35 0.25
N GLN A 170 5.15 6.12 0.01
CA GLN A 170 5.99 4.93 0.01
C GLN A 170 7.10 4.97 -1.04
N ILE A 171 6.89 5.73 -2.12
CA ILE A 171 7.90 5.91 -3.16
C ILE A 171 9.11 6.72 -2.65
N VAL A 172 8.97 7.50 -1.58
CA VAL A 172 10.01 8.41 -1.08
C VAL A 172 11.12 7.64 -0.36
N LYS A 173 12.03 7.10 -1.16
CA LYS A 173 13.21 6.32 -0.75
C LYS A 173 14.36 6.56 -1.72
N THR A 174 15.44 5.82 -1.53
CA THR A 174 16.58 5.77 -2.45
C THR A 174 16.54 4.47 -3.23
N TYR A 175 16.76 4.53 -4.53
CA TYR A 175 16.70 3.38 -5.43
C TYR A 175 17.92 3.31 -6.34
N GLN A 176 18.43 2.11 -6.57
CA GLN A 176 19.38 1.79 -7.61
C GLN A 176 18.63 1.73 -8.94
N ILE A 177 19.12 2.43 -9.97
CA ILE A 177 18.58 2.35 -11.32
C ILE A 177 19.07 1.04 -11.95
N MET A 178 18.13 0.19 -12.36
CA MET A 178 18.41 -1.14 -12.89
C MET A 178 18.34 -1.21 -14.41
N SER A 179 17.44 -0.41 -15.01
CA SER A 179 17.31 -0.28 -16.45
C SER A 179 17.66 1.15 -16.85
N CYS A 180 18.80 1.29 -17.50
CA CYS A 180 19.27 2.59 -17.96
C CYS A 180 18.59 2.87 -19.28
N ILE A 181 17.79 3.93 -19.32
CA ILE A 181 17.19 4.38 -20.55
C ILE A 181 18.28 5.20 -21.25
N GLN A 182 18.97 4.55 -22.19
CA GLN A 182 19.92 5.24 -23.06
C GLN A 182 19.21 6.47 -23.65
N ASP A 183 19.87 7.62 -23.59
CA ASP A 183 19.40 8.97 -23.95
C ASP A 183 18.65 9.79 -22.87
N VAL A 184 18.39 9.25 -21.66
CA VAL A 184 17.66 10.00 -20.61
C VAL A 184 18.49 10.30 -19.36
N TYR A 185 19.27 9.34 -18.86
CA TYR A 185 20.19 9.48 -17.70
C TYR A 185 21.16 8.30 -17.60
N GLU A 186 22.24 8.48 -16.85
CA GLU A 186 23.21 7.41 -16.60
C GLU A 186 22.72 6.42 -15.53
N CYS A 187 23.26 5.19 -15.57
CA CYS A 187 23.04 4.19 -14.54
C CYS A 187 23.57 4.71 -13.20
N GLY A 188 22.72 4.74 -12.16
CA GLY A 188 23.10 5.32 -10.88
C GLY A 188 22.06 5.11 -9.79
N VAL A 189 21.99 6.05 -8.86
CA VAL A 189 21.05 6.03 -7.74
C VAL A 189 20.07 7.19 -7.88
N ALA A 190 18.78 6.93 -7.71
CA ALA A 190 17.72 7.93 -7.66
C ALA A 190 17.19 8.08 -6.24
N LYS A 191 17.13 9.31 -5.73
CA LYS A 191 16.50 9.65 -4.45
C LYS A 191 15.20 10.41 -4.70
N PHE A 192 14.12 9.87 -4.17
CA PHE A 192 12.78 10.46 -4.22
C PHE A 192 12.54 11.27 -2.96
N TYR A 193 11.94 12.45 -3.10
CA TYR A 193 11.68 13.40 -2.03
C TYR A 193 10.17 13.58 -1.82
N PRO A 194 9.71 13.90 -0.58
CA PRO A 194 8.29 14.06 -0.28
C PRO A 194 7.58 15.17 -1.05
N ASP A 195 8.34 16.12 -1.61
CA ASP A 195 7.82 17.27 -2.37
C ASP A 195 7.44 16.93 -3.83
N GLY A 196 7.46 15.65 -4.20
CA GLY A 196 7.18 15.22 -5.56
C GLY A 196 8.39 15.33 -6.49
N THR A 197 9.59 15.60 -5.98
CA THR A 197 10.83 15.64 -6.78
C THR A 197 11.67 14.38 -6.62
N LEU A 198 12.56 14.14 -7.57
CA LEU A 198 13.62 13.16 -7.47
C LEU A 198 14.94 13.71 -8.00
N LYS A 199 16.05 13.19 -7.49
CA LYS A 199 17.41 13.48 -7.96
C LYS A 199 18.15 12.20 -8.28
N ILE A 200 18.86 12.20 -9.39
CA ILE A 200 19.72 11.11 -9.83
C ILE A 200 21.18 11.48 -9.50
N SER A 201 21.99 10.47 -9.20
CA SER A 201 23.41 10.64 -8.83
C SER A 201 24.26 11.33 -9.89
N ASP A 202 23.83 11.31 -11.15
CA ASP A 202 24.48 11.99 -12.29
C ASP A 202 24.12 13.49 -12.38
N GLY A 203 23.30 14.00 -11.46
CA GLY A 203 22.89 15.40 -11.40
C GLY A 203 21.53 15.70 -12.06
N HIS A 204 20.95 14.75 -12.80
CA HIS A 204 19.60 14.93 -13.36
C HIS A 204 18.55 15.00 -12.26
N THR A 205 17.47 15.75 -12.54
CA THR A 205 16.33 15.89 -11.64
C THR A 205 15.04 15.55 -12.36
N GLY A 206 14.06 15.10 -11.60
CA GLY A 206 12.74 14.79 -12.12
C GLY A 206 11.63 15.08 -11.12
N THR A 207 10.41 14.78 -11.52
CA THR A 207 9.24 14.80 -10.65
C THR A 207 8.57 13.44 -10.63
N TRP A 208 7.77 13.20 -9.59
CA TRP A 208 6.93 12.01 -9.47
C TRP A 208 5.57 12.41 -8.91
N LYS A 209 4.55 11.63 -9.28
CA LYS A 209 3.20 11.74 -8.72
C LYS A 209 2.55 10.38 -8.61
N LEU A 210 1.73 10.20 -7.57
CA LEU A 210 0.84 9.04 -7.48
C LEU A 210 -0.26 9.17 -8.52
N PHE A 211 -0.44 8.14 -9.35
CA PHE A 211 -1.47 8.09 -10.38
C PHE A 211 -2.66 7.21 -9.94
N ASP A 212 -2.36 6.03 -9.40
CA ASP A 212 -3.35 5.09 -8.88
C ASP A 212 -2.86 4.57 -7.52
N SER A 213 -3.54 4.99 -6.45
CA SER A 213 -3.23 4.59 -5.07
C SER A 213 -3.56 3.12 -4.78
N GLU A 214 -4.56 2.55 -5.44
CA GLU A 214 -4.95 1.16 -5.22
C GLU A 214 -3.95 0.20 -5.86
N ALA A 215 -3.50 0.54 -7.08
CA ALA A 215 -2.53 -0.27 -7.82
C ALA A 215 -1.06 0.06 -7.49
N ASN A 216 -0.81 1.09 -6.66
CA ASN A 216 0.52 1.67 -6.39
C ASN A 216 1.25 2.09 -7.68
N ILE A 217 0.54 2.73 -8.60
CA ILE A 217 1.11 3.22 -9.87
C ILE A 217 1.45 4.70 -9.74
N TYR A 218 2.67 5.04 -10.12
CA TYR A 218 3.23 6.39 -10.12
C TYR A 218 3.61 6.78 -11.55
N VAL A 219 3.58 8.08 -11.81
CA VAL A 219 4.14 8.67 -13.03
C VAL A 219 5.36 9.50 -12.64
N LEU A 220 6.50 9.19 -13.24
CA LEU A 220 7.71 10.00 -13.14
C LEU A 220 7.87 10.84 -14.39
N ASN A 221 8.42 12.04 -14.25
CA ASN A 221 8.98 12.82 -15.33
C ASN A 221 10.47 13.02 -15.07
N ILE A 222 11.33 12.46 -15.91
CA ILE A 222 12.79 12.58 -15.79
C ILE A 222 13.31 13.09 -17.13
N SER A 223 14.01 14.23 -17.11
CA SER A 223 14.56 14.87 -18.33
C SER A 223 13.51 15.06 -19.44
N GLY A 224 12.23 15.30 -19.09
CA GLY A 224 11.13 15.46 -20.04
C GLY A 224 10.43 14.17 -20.47
N HIS A 225 10.93 13.00 -20.07
CA HIS A 225 10.34 11.70 -20.38
C HIS A 225 9.39 11.23 -19.28
N ASN A 226 8.19 10.80 -19.66
CA ASN A 226 7.21 10.25 -18.73
C ASN A 226 7.35 8.73 -18.62
N LEU A 227 7.44 8.23 -17.39
CA LEU A 227 7.52 6.82 -17.06
C LEU A 227 6.39 6.45 -16.11
N SER A 228 5.63 5.42 -16.46
CA SER A 228 4.67 4.81 -15.53
C SER A 228 5.36 3.66 -14.82
N VAL A 229 5.38 3.69 -13.49
CA VAL A 229 5.96 2.63 -12.67
C VAL A 229 4.97 2.14 -11.63
N LYS A 230 5.09 0.88 -11.25
CA LYS A 230 4.39 0.32 -10.11
C LYS A 230 5.37 0.14 -8.95
N LEU A 231 5.07 0.70 -7.80
CA LEU A 231 5.81 0.40 -6.58
C LEU A 231 5.40 -0.99 -6.09
N MET A 232 6.38 -1.89 -6.09
CA MET A 232 6.33 -3.16 -5.38
C MET A 232 7.24 -3.00 -4.17
N PRO A 233 6.71 -2.72 -2.98
CA PRO A 233 7.59 -2.31 -1.91
C PRO A 233 8.52 -3.47 -1.52
N GLY A 234 9.71 -3.14 -1.03
CA GLY A 234 10.79 -4.11 -0.77
C GLY A 234 11.49 -4.64 -2.02
N ARG A 235 10.91 -4.45 -3.21
CA ARG A 235 11.54 -4.75 -4.50
C ARG A 235 12.00 -3.48 -5.20
N GLY A 236 11.09 -2.51 -5.30
CA GLY A 236 11.32 -1.23 -5.96
C GLY A 236 10.22 -0.89 -6.98
N LEU A 237 10.56 -0.11 -7.99
CA LEU A 237 9.67 0.36 -9.04
C LEU A 237 9.83 -0.53 -10.28
N VAL A 238 8.73 -1.13 -10.70
CA VAL A 238 8.66 -2.05 -11.85
C VAL A 238 7.78 -1.48 -12.95
N GLU A 239 7.88 -2.04 -14.16
CA GLU A 239 6.89 -1.73 -15.21
C GLU A 239 5.49 -2.27 -14.81
N PRO A 240 4.41 -1.47 -14.91
CA PRO A 240 3.08 -1.90 -14.50
C PRO A 240 2.56 -3.13 -15.27
N ASN A 241 2.89 -3.23 -16.55
CA ASN A 241 2.50 -4.32 -17.46
C ASN A 241 3.49 -5.49 -17.47
N ASN A 242 4.70 -5.31 -16.95
CA ASN A 242 5.70 -6.35 -16.81
C ASN A 242 6.39 -6.22 -15.46
N VAL A 243 5.73 -6.75 -14.43
CA VAL A 243 6.27 -6.69 -13.07
C VAL A 243 7.63 -7.37 -12.94
N ASN A 244 8.08 -8.20 -13.88
CA ASN A 244 9.42 -8.81 -13.84
C ASN A 244 10.53 -7.82 -14.23
N SER A 245 10.20 -6.76 -14.97
CA SER A 245 11.12 -5.67 -15.32
C SER A 245 11.23 -4.69 -14.15
N ILE A 246 12.35 -4.74 -13.41
CA ILE A 246 12.65 -3.76 -12.37
C ILE A 246 13.36 -2.58 -13.02
N LEU A 247 12.80 -1.38 -12.87
CA LEU A 247 13.40 -0.14 -13.38
C LEU A 247 14.24 0.54 -12.30
N PHE A 248 13.73 0.56 -11.07
CA PHE A 248 14.42 1.10 -9.90
C PHE A 248 14.35 0.07 -8.76
N GLN A 249 15.47 -0.43 -8.25
CA GLN A 249 15.52 -1.34 -7.13
C GLN A 249 15.70 -0.56 -5.83
N GLU A 250 14.94 -0.86 -4.78
CA GLU A 250 15.08 -0.19 -3.48
C GLU A 250 16.49 -0.45 -2.89
N VAL A 251 17.22 0.61 -2.52
CA VAL A 251 18.54 0.50 -1.87
C VAL A 251 18.32 0.25 -0.38
N ARG A 252 18.99 -0.77 0.16
CA ARG A 252 18.96 -1.14 1.58
C ARG A 252 19.94 -0.32 2.41
#